data_AF-A0A286U3X8-F1
#
_entry.id   AF-A0A286U3X8-F1
#
_cell.length_a   1.000
_cell.length_b   1.000
_cell.length_c   1.000
_cell.angle_alpha   90.00
_cell.angle_beta   90.00
_cell.angle_gamma   90.00
#
_symmetry.space_group_name_H-M   'P 1'
#
loop_
_entity.id
_entity.type
_entity.pdbx_description
1 polymer ?
#
loop_
_entity_poly.entity_id
_entity_poly.type
_entity_poly.pdbx_seq_one_letter_code
_entity_poly.pdbx_strand_id
1 'polypeptide(L)'
;MLKHPIDELDYIELDPALIESTKKYLPSEEKEVLSDKRVKIIHADGRYYVKRTSGRKKYDLIFVNVPDPSTAFLNRFYTVQFFQEGIDILADNGVFAIEISSAVNYFGEEVGNYTGSIYQSLRSVFPRVIISPGQINYYFASNSYDTVTFDIGTLSKRYVKRGIKSEYFSEYIFETLLPPERVAFVASEIEKRKGLRVNTDTRPVTYFLNIMLWDKLTGSKLGGVLQWLKASHLLTFLIPVFVFIVCRFAYVSAFRCGPDVQLRFNSIVAIATTGFAGMALEIILIFAFQNIYGYLYENIGLIIAVFMSGLALGGGISNRLIIQSTSGNILNKLNIMQYFFDSKTRNHKETHIDFGRQKEMNWIKIFILIESVIVIFACIMPFVLDQFSSMLIDSEYRFMILVGITGVLVGLEFPIGGKLYLMHKGELGVTAGTIDSADHAGAFIGALFTGVIFIPLFGISGSCIIIAALNLMSLLFFLHLYCQKRKN
;
A
#
# COMPACT_ATOMS: atom_id res chain seq x y z
N MET A 1 -31.10 5.40 -13.45
CA MET A 1 -31.60 6.09 -12.24
C MET A 1 -32.72 7.09 -12.54
N LEU A 2 -32.58 8.00 -13.53
CA LEU A 2 -33.58 9.05 -13.84
C LEU A 2 -34.98 8.59 -14.27
N LYS A 3 -35.16 7.31 -14.61
CA LYS A 3 -36.49 6.70 -14.81
C LYS A 3 -37.33 6.66 -13.52
N HIS A 4 -36.69 6.79 -12.36
CA HIS A 4 -37.36 6.93 -11.07
C HIS A 4 -37.65 8.41 -10.79
N PRO A 5 -38.72 8.73 -10.02
CA PRO A 5 -39.04 10.08 -9.62
C PRO A 5 -38.09 10.56 -8.52
N ILE A 6 -36.85 10.83 -8.89
CA ILE A 6 -35.81 11.39 -8.00
C ILE A 6 -35.72 12.91 -8.18
N ASP A 7 -35.30 13.60 -7.11
CA ASP A 7 -35.14 15.05 -7.09
C ASP A 7 -33.77 15.50 -7.64
N GLU A 8 -32.70 14.79 -7.29
CA GLU A 8 -31.33 15.12 -7.67
C GLU A 8 -30.50 13.83 -7.89
N LEU A 9 -29.55 13.89 -8.83
CA LEU A 9 -28.58 12.84 -9.12
C LEU A 9 -27.19 13.47 -9.26
N ASP A 10 -26.34 13.26 -8.27
CA ASP A 10 -24.91 13.56 -8.38
C ASP A 10 -24.21 12.37 -9.05
N TYR A 11 -23.62 12.60 -10.24
CA TYR A 11 -22.78 11.62 -10.94
C TYR A 11 -21.32 12.03 -10.78
N ILE A 12 -20.59 11.27 -9.96
CA ILE A 12 -19.18 11.52 -9.68
C ILE A 12 -18.35 10.70 -10.66
N GLU A 13 -17.56 11.39 -11.48
CA GLU A 13 -16.68 10.79 -12.47
C GLU A 13 -15.28 11.38 -12.32
N LEU A 14 -14.25 10.55 -12.34
CA LEU A 14 -12.89 11.01 -12.16
C LEU A 14 -12.36 11.71 -13.42
N ASP A 15 -12.60 11.11 -14.59
CA ASP A 15 -12.04 11.59 -15.86
C ASP A 15 -13.11 12.34 -16.69
N PRO A 16 -13.01 13.67 -16.83
CA PRO A 16 -13.93 14.43 -17.69
C PRO A 16 -13.89 13.97 -19.16
N ALA A 17 -12.73 13.51 -19.64
CA ALA A 17 -12.56 13.07 -21.02
C ALA A 17 -13.38 11.81 -21.33
N LEU A 18 -13.68 10.97 -20.33
CA LEU A 18 -14.55 9.80 -20.50
C LEU A 18 -15.96 10.22 -20.93
N ILE A 19 -16.54 11.23 -20.27
CA ILE A 19 -17.88 11.73 -20.59
C ILE A 19 -17.86 12.44 -21.94
N GLU A 20 -16.88 13.30 -22.18
CA GLU A 20 -16.76 14.04 -23.45
C GLU A 20 -16.59 13.11 -24.67
N SER A 21 -15.79 12.05 -24.52
CA SER A 21 -15.58 11.07 -25.58
C SER A 21 -16.82 10.20 -25.80
N THR A 22 -17.44 9.71 -24.73
CA THR A 22 -18.63 8.85 -24.80
C THR A 22 -19.82 9.61 -25.38
N LYS A 23 -19.99 10.88 -25.03
CA LYS A 23 -21.08 11.74 -25.51
C LYS A 23 -21.15 11.81 -27.04
N LYS A 24 -20.05 11.61 -27.78
CA LYS A 24 -20.07 11.58 -29.25
C LYS A 24 -20.85 10.39 -29.81
N TYR A 25 -20.78 9.25 -29.12
CA TYR A 25 -21.32 7.97 -29.56
C TYR A 25 -22.67 7.61 -28.93
N LEU A 26 -23.10 8.36 -27.91
CA LEU A 26 -24.40 8.13 -27.26
C LEU A 26 -25.58 8.39 -28.22
N PRO A 27 -26.66 7.57 -28.13
CA PRO A 27 -27.96 7.90 -28.73
C PRO A 27 -28.47 9.27 -28.28
N SER A 28 -29.32 9.90 -29.09
CA SER A 28 -29.88 11.23 -28.79
C SER A 28 -30.60 11.27 -27.43
N GLU A 29 -31.34 10.21 -27.09
CA GLU A 29 -32.06 10.10 -25.81
C GLU A 29 -31.11 10.11 -24.60
N GLU A 30 -29.98 9.41 -24.67
CA GLU A 30 -29.00 9.38 -23.59
C GLU A 30 -28.19 10.68 -23.48
N LYS A 31 -28.02 11.41 -24.59
CA LYS A 31 -27.44 12.76 -24.58
C LYS A 31 -28.33 13.76 -23.84
N GLU A 32 -29.64 13.64 -23.99
CA GLU A 32 -30.63 14.46 -23.29
C GLU A 32 -30.63 14.16 -21.79
N VAL A 33 -30.46 12.90 -21.39
CA VAL A 33 -30.31 12.46 -19.98
C VAL A 33 -29.14 13.17 -19.30
N LEU A 34 -28.00 13.35 -19.98
CA LEU A 34 -26.85 14.09 -19.44
C LEU A 34 -27.11 15.59 -19.26
N SER A 35 -28.18 16.12 -19.85
CA SER A 35 -28.58 17.53 -19.78
C SER A 35 -29.83 17.74 -18.90
N ASP A 36 -30.34 16.67 -18.26
CA ASP A 36 -31.46 16.76 -17.33
C ASP A 36 -31.07 17.64 -16.13
N LYS A 37 -31.95 18.57 -15.74
CA LYS A 37 -31.71 19.54 -14.66
C LYS A 37 -31.43 18.89 -13.31
N ARG A 38 -31.86 17.64 -13.13
CA ARG A 38 -31.62 16.85 -11.91
C ARG A 38 -30.22 16.26 -11.85
N VAL A 39 -29.50 16.20 -12.97
CA VAL A 39 -28.18 15.58 -13.05
C VAL A 39 -27.10 16.62 -12.85
N LYS A 40 -26.22 16.36 -11.88
CA LYS A 40 -25.01 17.14 -11.66
C LYS A 40 -23.80 16.24 -11.83
N ILE A 41 -23.04 16.52 -12.89
CA ILE A 41 -21.78 15.82 -13.16
C ILE A 41 -20.67 16.50 -12.35
N ILE A 42 -19.96 15.72 -11.55
CA ILE A 42 -18.91 16.21 -10.66
C ILE A 42 -17.61 15.50 -11.03
N HIS A 43 -16.64 16.28 -11.50
CA HIS A 43 -15.33 15.76 -11.90
C HIS A 43 -14.39 15.66 -10.68
N ALA A 44 -14.41 14.51 -10.02
CA ALA A 44 -13.62 14.25 -8.82
C ALA A 44 -13.47 12.76 -8.56
N ASP A 45 -12.49 12.38 -7.74
CA ASP A 45 -12.43 11.04 -7.18
C ASP A 45 -13.62 10.77 -6.25
N GLY A 46 -14.25 9.61 -6.41
CA GLY A 46 -15.43 9.22 -5.62
C GLY A 46 -15.16 9.23 -4.12
N ARG A 47 -14.04 8.64 -3.67
CA ARG A 47 -13.72 8.58 -2.25
C ARG A 47 -13.36 9.95 -1.67
N TYR A 48 -12.60 10.76 -2.41
CA TYR A 48 -12.35 12.16 -2.08
C TYR A 48 -13.65 12.98 -1.94
N TYR A 49 -14.60 12.78 -2.86
CA TYR A 49 -15.90 13.45 -2.83
C TYR A 49 -16.71 13.10 -1.59
N VAL A 50 -16.80 11.81 -1.25
CA VAL A 50 -17.49 11.32 -0.04
C VAL A 50 -16.94 12.02 1.20
N LYS A 51 -15.61 12.06 1.37
CA LYS A 51 -14.95 12.71 2.50
C LYS A 51 -15.28 14.20 2.63
N ARG A 52 -15.27 14.93 1.52
CA ARG A 52 -15.57 16.38 1.51
C ARG A 52 -17.05 16.72 1.68
N THR A 53 -17.91 15.75 1.40
CA THR A 53 -19.37 15.91 1.47
C THR A 53 -19.91 15.55 2.87
N SER A 54 -19.14 14.81 3.67
CA SER A 54 -19.47 14.47 5.05
C SER A 54 -19.90 15.71 5.85
N GLY A 55 -21.06 15.61 6.51
CA GLY A 55 -21.68 16.69 7.28
C GLY A 55 -22.35 17.81 6.47
N ARG A 56 -22.27 17.80 5.13
CA ARG A 56 -22.86 18.84 4.25
C ARG A 56 -24.12 18.36 3.55
N LYS A 57 -24.13 17.12 3.08
CA LYS A 57 -25.22 16.53 2.29
C LYS A 57 -25.37 15.06 2.64
N LYS A 58 -26.61 14.57 2.60
CA LYS A 58 -26.97 13.15 2.75
C LYS A 58 -27.69 12.64 1.51
N TYR A 59 -27.53 11.36 1.21
CA TYR A 59 -28.15 10.69 0.06
C TYR A 59 -29.04 9.53 0.50
N ASP A 60 -30.17 9.33 -0.18
CA ASP A 60 -31.05 8.18 0.04
C ASP A 60 -30.54 6.91 -0.66
N LEU A 61 -29.72 7.06 -1.70
CA LEU A 61 -29.11 5.96 -2.43
C LEU A 61 -27.70 6.36 -2.85
N ILE A 62 -26.72 5.57 -2.44
CA ILE A 62 -25.34 5.66 -2.92
C ILE A 62 -25.07 4.36 -3.69
N PHE A 63 -24.73 4.49 -4.97
CA PHE A 63 -24.36 3.35 -5.81
C PHE A 63 -22.91 3.50 -6.28
N VAL A 64 -22.04 2.64 -5.76
CA VAL A 64 -20.62 2.64 -6.12
C VAL A 64 -20.42 1.74 -7.32
N ASN A 65 -20.46 2.36 -8.50
CA ASN A 65 -20.31 1.68 -9.78
C ASN A 65 -18.84 1.71 -10.25
N VAL A 66 -17.97 1.02 -9.52
CA VAL A 66 -16.55 0.89 -9.86
C VAL A 66 -16.20 -0.57 -10.14
N PRO A 67 -15.19 -0.86 -10.97
CA PRO A 67 -14.78 -2.25 -11.23
C PRO A 67 -14.40 -3.01 -9.96
N ASP A 68 -14.36 -4.35 -10.07
CA ASP A 68 -13.89 -5.25 -9.03
C ASP A 68 -12.56 -4.78 -8.38
N PRO A 69 -12.36 -4.99 -7.06
CA PRO A 69 -11.13 -4.65 -6.33
C PRO A 69 -9.93 -5.51 -6.76
N SER A 70 -9.49 -5.35 -8.00
CA SER A 70 -8.40 -6.08 -8.66
C SER A 70 -7.04 -5.40 -8.49
N THR A 71 -7.03 -4.13 -8.08
CA THR A 71 -5.83 -3.33 -7.82
C THR A 71 -5.95 -2.62 -6.49
N ALA A 72 -4.82 -2.18 -5.92
CA ALA A 72 -4.79 -1.37 -4.71
C ALA A 72 -5.64 -0.09 -4.84
N PHE A 73 -5.66 0.52 -6.03
CA PHE A 73 -6.45 1.70 -6.35
C PHE A 73 -7.96 1.46 -6.29
N LEU A 74 -8.44 0.32 -6.80
CA LEU A 74 -9.86 -0.05 -6.77
C LEU A 74 -10.28 -0.60 -5.41
N ASN A 75 -9.39 -1.33 -4.73
CA ASN A 75 -9.65 -1.97 -3.43
C ASN A 75 -10.13 -0.97 -2.37
N ARG A 76 -9.69 0.28 -2.43
CA ARG A 76 -10.04 1.33 -1.46
C ARG A 76 -11.53 1.71 -1.44
N PHE A 77 -12.31 1.29 -2.43
CA PHE A 77 -13.78 1.43 -2.47
C PHE A 77 -14.52 0.25 -1.83
N TYR A 78 -13.78 -0.75 -1.33
CA TYR A 78 -14.34 -1.97 -0.76
C TYR A 78 -13.85 -2.22 0.68
N THR A 79 -13.30 -1.19 1.32
CA THR A 79 -12.77 -1.27 2.69
C THR A 79 -13.80 -0.83 3.72
N VAL A 80 -13.67 -1.34 4.94
CA VAL A 80 -14.47 -0.91 6.10
C VAL A 80 -14.45 0.62 6.27
N GLN A 81 -13.29 1.24 6.11
CA GLN A 81 -13.13 2.69 6.24
C GLN A 81 -13.97 3.44 5.20
N PHE A 82 -13.92 3.03 3.94
CA PHE A 82 -14.74 3.66 2.91
C PHE A 82 -16.24 3.44 3.12
N PHE A 83 -16.64 2.26 3.57
CA PHE A 83 -18.03 2.01 3.93
C PHE A 83 -18.50 2.90 5.10
N GLN A 84 -17.63 3.15 6.08
CA GLN A 84 -17.90 4.08 7.17
C GLN A 84 -18.04 5.52 6.67
N GLU A 85 -17.13 5.96 5.80
CA GLU A 85 -17.21 7.27 5.12
C GLU A 85 -18.51 7.39 4.30
N GLY A 86 -18.96 6.29 3.69
CA GLY A 86 -20.23 6.22 2.98
C GLY A 86 -21.45 6.37 3.90
N ILE A 87 -21.42 5.81 5.11
CA ILE A 87 -22.47 6.00 6.13
C ILE A 87 -22.61 7.48 6.49
N ASP A 88 -21.51 8.22 6.60
CA ASP A 88 -21.52 9.61 7.06
C ASP A 88 -22.31 10.55 6.13
N ILE A 89 -22.43 10.18 4.85
CA ILE A 89 -23.24 10.88 3.85
C ILE A 89 -24.51 10.12 3.45
N LEU A 90 -24.88 9.06 4.15
CA LEU A 90 -26.10 8.29 3.90
C LEU A 90 -27.23 8.80 4.81
N ALA A 91 -28.44 8.89 4.25
CA ALA A 91 -29.65 9.11 5.03
C ALA A 91 -29.93 7.90 5.96
N ASP A 92 -30.69 8.10 7.04
CA ASP A 92 -30.92 7.06 8.04
C ASP A 92 -31.63 5.82 7.46
N ASN A 93 -32.50 6.02 6.47
CA ASN A 93 -33.16 4.97 5.69
C ASN A 93 -32.53 4.78 4.30
N GLY A 94 -31.33 5.31 4.08
CA GLY A 94 -30.66 5.24 2.80
C GLY A 94 -30.12 3.83 2.51
N VAL A 95 -29.81 3.58 1.23
CA VAL A 95 -29.21 2.32 0.76
C VAL A 95 -27.83 2.61 0.18
N PHE A 96 -26.82 1.89 0.66
CA PHE A 96 -25.50 1.85 0.07
C PHE A 96 -25.39 0.57 -0.77
N ALA A 97 -25.08 0.70 -2.05
CA ALA A 97 -25.07 -0.40 -2.99
C ALA A 97 -23.73 -0.48 -3.75
N ILE A 98 -23.21 -1.69 -3.87
CA ILE A 98 -22.00 -2.01 -4.63
C ILE A 98 -22.24 -3.26 -5.49
N GLU A 99 -21.43 -3.44 -6.52
CA GLU A 99 -21.42 -4.64 -7.34
C GLU A 99 -20.03 -5.26 -7.41
N ILE A 100 -19.97 -6.59 -7.47
CA ILE A 100 -18.74 -7.34 -7.78
C ILE A 100 -19.07 -8.53 -8.67
N SER A 101 -18.07 -8.93 -9.45
CA SER A 101 -18.12 -10.17 -10.24
C SER A 101 -18.13 -11.40 -9.32
N SER A 102 -18.93 -12.40 -9.68
CA SER A 102 -19.17 -13.62 -8.91
C SER A 102 -19.54 -14.80 -9.84
N ALA A 103 -20.02 -15.90 -9.26
CA ALA A 103 -20.45 -17.09 -9.98
C ALA A 103 -21.91 -17.44 -9.66
N VAL A 104 -22.65 -17.86 -10.69
CA VAL A 104 -24.09 -18.15 -10.58
C VAL A 104 -24.37 -19.37 -9.69
N ASN A 105 -23.59 -20.43 -9.86
CA ASN A 105 -23.87 -21.76 -9.27
C ASN A 105 -22.66 -22.36 -8.53
N TYR A 106 -21.59 -21.59 -8.30
CA TYR A 106 -20.36 -22.12 -7.70
C TYR A 106 -19.77 -21.18 -6.65
N PHE A 107 -19.97 -21.53 -5.39
CA PHE A 107 -19.28 -20.92 -4.26
C PHE A 107 -18.12 -21.81 -3.82
N GLY A 108 -17.08 -21.90 -4.65
CA GLY A 108 -15.81 -22.54 -4.27
C GLY A 108 -15.10 -21.83 -3.12
N GLU A 109 -13.92 -22.30 -2.74
CA GLU A 109 -13.13 -21.64 -1.70
C GLU A 109 -12.80 -20.20 -2.11
N GLU A 110 -12.36 -19.98 -3.35
CA GLU A 110 -11.89 -18.69 -3.86
C GLU A 110 -13.02 -17.67 -3.99
N VAL A 111 -14.08 -18.01 -4.73
CA VAL A 111 -15.26 -17.15 -4.93
C VAL A 111 -15.88 -16.78 -3.59
N GLY A 112 -16.08 -17.76 -2.70
CA GLY A 112 -16.72 -17.50 -1.42
C GLY A 112 -15.85 -16.76 -0.40
N ASN A 113 -14.52 -16.87 -0.48
CA ASN A 113 -13.63 -16.03 0.34
C ASN A 113 -13.59 -14.59 -0.16
N TYR A 114 -13.58 -14.40 -1.49
CA TYR A 114 -13.61 -13.07 -2.11
C TYR A 114 -14.92 -12.33 -1.80
N THR A 115 -16.05 -12.94 -2.15
CA THR A 115 -17.40 -12.40 -1.87
C THR A 115 -17.65 -12.26 -0.36
N GLY A 116 -17.29 -13.29 0.42
CA GLY A 116 -17.44 -13.28 1.88
C GLY A 116 -16.62 -12.21 2.59
N SER A 117 -15.39 -11.93 2.11
CA SER A 117 -14.55 -10.85 2.65
C SER A 117 -15.25 -9.48 2.50
N ILE A 118 -15.84 -9.21 1.34
CA ILE A 118 -16.56 -7.96 1.06
C ILE A 118 -17.86 -7.91 1.86
N TYR A 119 -18.61 -9.01 1.91
CA TYR A 119 -19.81 -9.13 2.74
C TYR A 119 -19.53 -8.83 4.22
N GLN A 120 -18.49 -9.44 4.78
CA GLN A 120 -18.11 -9.25 6.18
C GLN A 120 -17.64 -7.82 6.44
N SER A 121 -16.96 -7.20 5.47
CA SER A 121 -16.54 -5.80 5.56
C SER A 121 -17.73 -4.86 5.61
N LEU A 122 -18.75 -5.06 4.75
CA LEU A 122 -20.00 -4.32 4.80
C LEU A 122 -20.75 -4.56 6.13
N ARG A 123 -20.85 -5.82 6.57
CA ARG A 123 -21.56 -6.20 7.81
C ARG A 123 -20.86 -5.71 9.09
N SER A 124 -19.59 -5.36 9.00
CA SER A 124 -18.86 -4.71 10.10
C SER A 124 -19.26 -3.24 10.30
N VAL A 125 -19.92 -2.64 9.31
CA VAL A 125 -20.29 -1.22 9.27
C VAL A 125 -21.81 -1.04 9.26
N PHE A 126 -22.52 -1.80 8.44
CA PHE A 126 -23.97 -1.76 8.31
C PHE A 126 -24.65 -2.88 9.08
N PRO A 127 -25.73 -2.59 9.84
CA PRO A 127 -26.48 -3.61 10.58
C PRO A 127 -27.23 -4.60 9.67
N ARG A 128 -27.62 -4.16 8.46
CA ARG A 128 -28.32 -4.97 7.47
C ARG A 128 -27.57 -4.96 6.14
N VAL A 129 -27.19 -6.14 5.66
CA VAL A 129 -26.56 -6.35 4.34
C VAL A 129 -27.23 -7.55 3.67
N ILE A 130 -27.74 -7.36 2.46
CA ILE A 130 -28.31 -8.41 1.61
C ILE A 130 -27.54 -8.50 0.29
N ILE A 131 -27.42 -9.70 -0.27
CA ILE A 131 -26.63 -10.01 -1.46
C ILE A 131 -27.49 -10.70 -2.54
N SER A 132 -27.50 -10.18 -3.75
CA SER A 132 -28.22 -10.80 -4.87
C SER A 132 -27.44 -11.99 -5.44
N PRO A 133 -28.13 -13.06 -5.91
CA PRO A 133 -27.49 -14.12 -6.69
C PRO A 133 -27.19 -13.65 -8.12
N GLY A 134 -26.25 -14.32 -8.80
CA GLY A 134 -25.96 -14.08 -10.22
C GLY A 134 -24.47 -14.11 -10.57
N GLN A 135 -24.16 -13.82 -11.83
CA GLN A 135 -22.78 -13.58 -12.29
C GLN A 135 -22.20 -12.29 -11.68
N ILE A 136 -23.07 -11.34 -11.37
CA ILE A 136 -22.75 -10.15 -10.61
C ILE A 136 -23.54 -10.25 -9.31
N ASN A 137 -22.87 -10.03 -8.18
CA ASN A 137 -23.53 -9.94 -6.89
C ASN A 137 -23.67 -8.46 -6.53
N TYR A 138 -24.92 -8.01 -6.43
CA TYR A 138 -25.26 -6.72 -5.88
C TYR A 138 -25.39 -6.84 -4.37
N TYR A 139 -24.65 -6.02 -3.65
CA TYR A 139 -24.76 -5.91 -2.21
C TYR A 139 -25.56 -4.66 -1.91
N PHE A 140 -26.59 -4.79 -1.09
CA PHE A 140 -27.38 -3.67 -0.60
C PHE A 140 -27.24 -3.62 0.92
N ALA A 141 -26.74 -2.50 1.41
CA ALA A 141 -26.49 -2.26 2.82
C ALA A 141 -27.28 -1.04 3.31
N SER A 142 -27.80 -1.11 4.53
CA SER A 142 -28.58 -0.01 5.13
C SER A 142 -28.48 -0.03 6.65
N ASN A 143 -28.69 1.14 7.26
CA ASN A 143 -28.82 1.30 8.71
C ASN A 143 -30.18 0.81 9.23
N SER A 144 -31.17 0.68 8.34
CA SER A 144 -32.51 0.18 8.67
C SER A 144 -32.71 -1.25 8.18
N TYR A 145 -33.34 -2.08 9.01
CA TYR A 145 -33.66 -3.47 8.66
C TYR A 145 -34.79 -3.58 7.62
N ASP A 146 -35.64 -2.56 7.51
CA ASP A 146 -36.87 -2.60 6.69
C ASP A 146 -36.70 -2.00 5.29
N THR A 147 -35.61 -1.28 5.05
CA THR A 147 -35.37 -0.59 3.77
C THR A 147 -35.06 -1.57 2.65
N VAL A 148 -34.08 -2.46 2.88
CA VAL A 148 -33.56 -3.40 1.88
C VAL A 148 -34.21 -4.77 2.02
N THR A 149 -34.81 -5.26 0.92
CA THR A 149 -35.53 -6.54 0.89
C THR A 149 -35.39 -7.21 -0.47
N PHE A 150 -35.37 -8.55 -0.46
CA PHE A 150 -35.54 -9.39 -1.65
C PHE A 150 -36.91 -10.09 -1.66
N ASP A 151 -37.87 -9.60 -0.86
CA ASP A 151 -39.27 -10.00 -1.01
C ASP A 151 -39.80 -9.50 -2.36
N ILE A 152 -39.97 -10.43 -3.30
CA ILE A 152 -40.40 -10.16 -4.67
C ILE A 152 -41.73 -9.41 -4.67
N GLY A 153 -42.70 -9.82 -3.84
CA GLY A 153 -44.02 -9.17 -3.77
C GLY A 153 -43.93 -7.70 -3.40
N THR A 154 -43.08 -7.35 -2.43
CA THR A 154 -42.82 -5.95 -2.04
C THR A 154 -42.12 -5.18 -3.16
N LEU A 155 -41.10 -5.76 -3.81
CA LEU A 155 -40.37 -5.11 -4.89
C LEU A 155 -41.26 -4.84 -6.12
N SER A 156 -42.03 -5.83 -6.56
CA SER A 156 -42.99 -5.72 -7.66
C SER A 156 -44.05 -4.64 -7.37
N LYS A 157 -44.63 -4.63 -6.15
CA LYS A 157 -45.56 -3.56 -5.73
C LYS A 157 -44.92 -2.19 -5.75
N ARG A 158 -43.68 -2.04 -5.26
CA ARG A 158 -42.93 -0.77 -5.29
C ARG A 158 -42.64 -0.32 -6.72
N TYR A 159 -42.30 -1.25 -7.62
CA TYR A 159 -42.02 -0.97 -9.03
C TYR A 159 -43.26 -0.46 -9.77
N VAL A 160 -44.38 -1.18 -9.66
CA VAL A 160 -45.67 -0.79 -10.27
C VAL A 160 -46.17 0.54 -9.70
N LYS A 161 -46.10 0.74 -8.38
CA LYS A 161 -46.51 1.99 -7.73
C LYS A 161 -45.74 3.22 -8.24
N ARG A 162 -44.46 3.05 -8.61
CA ARG A 162 -43.62 4.13 -9.15
C ARG A 162 -43.91 4.43 -10.63
N GLY A 163 -44.71 3.62 -11.31
CA GLY A 163 -45.11 3.85 -12.70
C GLY A 163 -43.95 3.83 -13.70
N ILE A 164 -42.88 3.11 -13.39
CA ILE A 164 -41.65 3.10 -14.20
C ILE A 164 -41.88 2.28 -15.47
N LYS A 165 -41.54 2.86 -16.63
CA LYS A 165 -41.58 2.16 -17.92
C LYS A 165 -40.18 1.77 -18.34
N SER A 166 -40.01 0.49 -18.69
CA SER A 166 -38.76 -0.05 -19.23
C SER A 166 -39.08 -1.10 -20.28
N GLU A 167 -38.33 -1.10 -21.38
CA GLU A 167 -38.45 -2.10 -22.45
C GLU A 167 -38.02 -3.49 -21.99
N TYR A 168 -37.04 -3.54 -21.08
CA TYR A 168 -36.38 -4.77 -20.66
C TYR A 168 -36.66 -5.15 -19.20
N PHE A 169 -37.43 -4.33 -18.47
CA PHE A 169 -37.68 -4.58 -17.04
C PHE A 169 -39.17 -4.47 -16.70
N SER A 170 -39.77 -5.60 -16.30
CA SER A 170 -41.13 -5.69 -15.77
C SER A 170 -41.12 -6.20 -14.34
N GLU A 171 -42.25 -6.08 -13.65
CA GLU A 171 -42.45 -6.54 -12.28
C GLU A 171 -42.23 -8.05 -12.10
N TYR A 172 -42.34 -8.84 -13.17
CA TYR A 172 -42.10 -10.28 -13.17
C TYR A 172 -40.62 -10.63 -13.22
N ILE A 173 -39.75 -9.71 -13.68
CA ILE A 173 -38.31 -9.97 -13.77
C ILE A 173 -37.68 -10.21 -12.39
N PHE A 174 -38.29 -9.69 -11.32
CA PHE A 174 -37.83 -10.00 -9.96
C PHE A 174 -37.87 -11.50 -9.64
N GLU A 175 -38.81 -12.27 -10.21
CA GLU A 175 -38.86 -13.73 -10.03
C GLU A 175 -37.66 -14.43 -10.68
N THR A 176 -37.19 -13.91 -11.82
CA THR A 176 -36.03 -14.44 -12.55
C THR A 176 -34.71 -14.00 -11.92
N LEU A 177 -34.62 -12.75 -11.45
CA LEU A 177 -33.40 -12.18 -10.86
C LEU A 177 -33.17 -12.63 -9.42
N LEU A 178 -34.24 -12.81 -8.64
CA LEU A 178 -34.18 -13.12 -7.22
C LEU A 178 -34.91 -14.44 -6.86
N PRO A 179 -34.63 -15.59 -7.51
CA PRO A 179 -35.24 -16.85 -7.10
C PRO A 179 -34.98 -17.12 -5.62
N PRO A 180 -36.02 -17.37 -4.78
CA PRO A 180 -35.85 -17.47 -3.33
C PRO A 180 -34.82 -18.52 -2.91
N GLU A 181 -34.77 -19.65 -3.62
CA GLU A 181 -33.80 -20.73 -3.39
C GLU A 181 -32.37 -20.27 -3.63
N ARG A 182 -32.11 -19.46 -4.67
CA ARG A 182 -30.77 -18.94 -4.98
C ARG A 182 -30.33 -17.87 -3.99
N VAL A 183 -31.25 -16.98 -3.62
CA VAL A 183 -30.99 -15.97 -2.58
C VAL A 183 -30.62 -16.66 -1.26
N ALA A 184 -31.39 -17.67 -0.85
CA ALA A 184 -31.12 -18.45 0.36
C ALA A 184 -29.81 -19.23 0.27
N PHE A 185 -29.51 -19.84 -0.89
CA PHE A 185 -28.26 -20.54 -1.14
C PHE A 185 -27.04 -19.63 -0.92
N VAL A 186 -26.99 -18.48 -1.60
CA VAL A 186 -25.89 -17.52 -1.51
C VAL A 186 -25.71 -17.02 -0.08
N ALA A 187 -26.80 -16.64 0.59
CA ALA A 187 -26.76 -16.20 1.98
C ALA A 187 -26.17 -17.30 2.89
N SER A 188 -26.65 -18.55 2.74
CA SER A 188 -26.18 -19.67 3.56
C SER A 188 -24.71 -20.02 3.32
N GLU A 189 -24.22 -19.92 2.09
CA GLU A 189 -22.83 -20.25 1.74
C GLU A 189 -21.84 -19.22 2.27
N ILE A 190 -22.25 -17.96 2.41
CA ILE A 190 -21.44 -16.93 3.05
C ILE A 190 -21.48 -17.09 4.57
N GLU A 191 -22.66 -17.32 5.16
CA GLU A 191 -22.82 -17.42 6.62
C GLU A 191 -22.13 -18.66 7.24
N LYS A 192 -22.05 -19.78 6.49
CA LYS A 192 -21.33 -20.98 6.95
C LYS A 192 -19.81 -20.79 7.03
N ARG A 193 -19.26 -19.79 6.34
CA ARG A 193 -17.80 -19.60 6.26
C ARG A 193 -17.24 -18.98 7.51
N LYS A 194 -16.15 -19.58 8.00
CA LYS A 194 -15.41 -19.12 9.18
C LYS A 194 -14.05 -18.55 8.75
N GLY A 195 -13.55 -17.59 9.51
CA GLY A 195 -12.23 -17.01 9.28
C GLY A 195 -12.12 -16.10 8.05
N LEU A 196 -13.26 -15.56 7.56
CA LEU A 196 -13.27 -14.54 6.52
C LEU A 196 -12.50 -13.31 7.01
N ARG A 197 -11.49 -12.90 6.23
CA ARG A 197 -10.70 -11.71 6.53
C ARG A 197 -11.52 -10.47 6.15
N VAL A 198 -11.48 -9.46 7.00
CA VAL A 198 -12.10 -8.15 6.73
C VAL A 198 -11.13 -7.32 5.88
N ASN A 199 -11.67 -6.61 4.88
CA ASN A 199 -10.91 -5.73 4.02
C ASN A 199 -10.83 -4.33 4.64
N THR A 200 -9.61 -3.86 4.91
CA THR A 200 -9.37 -2.53 5.49
C THR A 200 -8.35 -1.76 4.67
N ASP A 201 -8.29 -0.44 4.84
CA ASP A 201 -7.25 0.38 4.19
C ASP A 201 -5.84 -0.05 4.57
N THR A 202 -5.64 -0.47 5.82
CA THR A 202 -4.34 -0.95 6.31
C THR A 202 -4.04 -2.39 5.88
N ARG A 203 -5.05 -3.17 5.49
CA ARG A 203 -4.94 -4.56 5.04
C ARG A 203 -5.91 -4.86 3.89
N PRO A 204 -5.55 -4.44 2.66
CA PRO A 204 -6.39 -4.60 1.46
C PRO A 204 -6.39 -6.03 0.91
N VAL A 205 -7.03 -6.97 1.61
CA VAL A 205 -6.96 -8.40 1.29
C VAL A 205 -7.68 -8.78 -0.02
N THR A 206 -8.67 -8.00 -0.46
CA THR A 206 -9.56 -8.42 -1.56
C THR A 206 -8.90 -8.48 -2.92
N TYR A 207 -7.89 -7.64 -3.22
CA TYR A 207 -7.20 -7.75 -4.50
C TYR A 207 -6.29 -8.97 -4.61
N PHE A 208 -5.72 -9.47 -3.49
CA PHE A 208 -5.03 -10.76 -3.50
C PHE A 208 -6.01 -11.93 -3.68
N LEU A 209 -7.20 -11.86 -3.06
CA LEU A 209 -8.27 -12.84 -3.31
C LEU A 209 -8.74 -12.79 -4.77
N ASN A 210 -8.77 -11.60 -5.39
CA ASN A 210 -9.06 -11.43 -6.80
C ASN A 210 -7.98 -12.07 -7.69
N ILE A 211 -6.69 -11.93 -7.36
CA ILE A 211 -5.60 -12.65 -8.05
C ILE A 211 -5.79 -14.17 -7.96
N MET A 212 -6.15 -14.70 -6.78
CA MET A 212 -6.46 -16.12 -6.62
C MET A 212 -7.65 -16.57 -7.48
N LEU A 213 -8.68 -15.73 -7.57
CA LEU A 213 -9.84 -15.99 -8.43
C LEU A 213 -9.44 -16.02 -9.91
N TRP A 214 -8.64 -15.06 -10.36
CA TRP A 214 -8.13 -15.02 -11.73
C TRP A 214 -7.24 -16.21 -12.09
N ASP A 215 -6.36 -16.64 -11.18
CA ASP A 215 -5.56 -17.85 -11.36
C ASP A 215 -6.46 -19.07 -11.62
N LYS A 216 -7.55 -19.19 -10.84
CA LYS A 216 -8.53 -20.27 -11.00
C LYS A 216 -9.29 -20.19 -12.31
N LEU A 217 -9.74 -18.99 -12.69
CA LEU A 217 -10.50 -18.76 -13.93
C LEU A 217 -9.65 -18.98 -15.18
N THR A 218 -8.37 -18.63 -15.14
CA THR A 218 -7.43 -18.80 -16.25
C THR A 218 -6.82 -20.19 -16.33
N GLY A 219 -7.02 -21.03 -15.30
CA GLY A 219 -6.41 -22.37 -15.22
C GLY A 219 -4.89 -22.31 -15.05
N SER A 220 -4.37 -21.24 -14.46
CA SER A 220 -2.95 -21.06 -14.22
C SER A 220 -2.43 -22.05 -13.16
N LYS A 221 -1.12 -22.31 -13.18
CA LYS A 221 -0.43 -23.22 -12.26
C LYS A 221 0.06 -22.52 -10.98
N LEU A 222 -0.27 -21.24 -10.77
CA LEU A 222 0.17 -20.47 -9.60
C LEU A 222 -0.69 -20.75 -8.36
N GLY A 223 -1.84 -21.41 -8.49
CA GLY A 223 -2.77 -21.66 -7.39
C GLY A 223 -2.14 -22.27 -6.14
N GLY A 224 -1.22 -23.22 -6.28
CA GLY A 224 -0.50 -23.80 -5.14
C GLY A 224 0.39 -22.79 -4.40
N VAL A 225 1.10 -21.93 -5.15
CA VAL A 225 1.93 -20.86 -4.59
C VAL A 225 1.07 -19.81 -3.91
N LEU A 226 -0.03 -19.39 -4.54
CA LEU A 226 -0.96 -18.41 -3.99
C LEU A 226 -1.66 -18.93 -2.73
N GLN A 227 -2.03 -20.21 -2.68
CA GLN A 227 -2.61 -20.82 -1.49
C GLN A 227 -1.59 -20.90 -0.35
N TRP A 228 -0.32 -21.24 -0.65
CA TRP A 228 0.77 -21.17 0.33
C TRP A 228 0.99 -19.75 0.84
N LEU A 229 0.97 -18.74 -0.04
CA LEU A 229 1.07 -17.33 0.32
C LEU A 229 -0.09 -16.86 1.21
N LYS A 230 -1.33 -17.29 0.91
CA LYS A 230 -2.51 -16.98 1.73
C LYS A 230 -2.39 -17.53 3.16
N ALA A 231 -1.90 -18.76 3.28
CA ALA A 231 -1.67 -19.46 4.54
C ALA A 231 -0.42 -18.98 5.28
N SER A 232 0.49 -18.29 4.59
CA SER A 232 1.73 -17.79 5.17
C SER A 232 1.45 -16.68 6.18
N HIS A 233 2.24 -16.71 7.25
CA HIS A 233 2.27 -15.65 8.26
C HIS A 233 3.51 -14.78 8.06
N LEU A 234 3.53 -13.63 8.72
CA LEU A 234 4.68 -12.70 8.69
C LEU A 234 6.00 -13.42 9.01
N LEU A 235 5.99 -14.34 9.97
CA LEU A 235 7.16 -15.13 10.37
C LEU A 235 7.75 -15.96 9.23
N THR A 236 6.92 -16.47 8.30
CA THR A 236 7.38 -17.26 7.16
C THR A 236 8.35 -16.46 6.27
N PHE A 237 8.16 -15.14 6.18
CA PHE A 237 9.03 -14.24 5.42
C PHE A 237 10.25 -13.77 6.22
N LEU A 238 10.17 -13.77 7.55
CA LEU A 238 11.28 -13.41 8.43
C LEU A 238 12.27 -14.56 8.63
N ILE A 239 11.83 -15.83 8.55
CA ILE A 239 12.70 -17.01 8.71
C ILE A 239 13.84 -17.03 7.69
N PRO A 240 13.64 -16.85 6.37
CA PRO A 240 14.74 -16.80 5.40
C PRO A 240 15.75 -15.70 5.71
N VAL A 241 15.28 -14.53 6.13
CA VAL A 241 16.16 -13.40 6.53
C VAL A 241 16.99 -13.79 7.75
N PHE A 242 16.37 -14.39 8.78
CA PHE A 242 17.06 -14.88 9.97
C PHE A 242 18.08 -15.98 9.65
N VAL A 243 17.71 -16.97 8.84
CA VAL A 243 18.61 -18.04 8.39
C VAL A 243 19.79 -17.45 7.63
N PHE A 244 19.55 -16.48 6.75
CA PHE A 244 20.62 -15.81 6.00
C PHE A 244 21.59 -15.06 6.93
N ILE A 245 21.09 -14.36 7.95
CA ILE A 245 21.92 -13.72 8.99
C ILE A 245 22.82 -14.75 9.68
N VAL A 246 22.24 -15.87 10.15
CA VAL A 246 22.96 -16.91 10.89
C VAL A 246 24.01 -17.59 10.00
N CYS A 247 23.63 -17.99 8.78
CA CYS A 247 24.54 -18.59 7.81
C CYS A 247 25.68 -17.64 7.46
N ARG A 248 25.40 -16.33 7.32
CA ARG A 248 26.43 -15.33 7.06
C ARG A 248 27.44 -15.22 8.21
N PHE A 249 26.97 -15.15 9.46
CA PHE A 249 27.87 -15.11 10.62
C PHE A 249 28.69 -16.39 10.77
N ALA A 250 28.08 -17.55 10.53
CA ALA A 250 28.78 -18.83 10.53
C ALA A 250 29.87 -18.88 9.45
N TYR A 251 29.55 -18.43 8.23
CA TYR A 251 30.51 -18.36 7.12
C TYR A 251 31.70 -17.44 7.43
N VAL A 252 31.43 -16.21 7.91
CA VAL A 252 32.49 -15.25 8.27
C VAL A 252 33.40 -15.81 9.35
N SER A 253 32.82 -16.47 10.36
CA SER A 253 33.56 -17.04 11.48
C SER A 253 34.37 -18.28 11.08
N ALA A 254 33.80 -19.17 10.26
CA ALA A 254 34.43 -20.42 9.83
C ALA A 254 35.58 -20.19 8.85
N PHE A 255 35.38 -19.31 7.85
CA PHE A 255 36.37 -19.04 6.81
C PHE A 255 37.33 -17.90 7.14
N ARG A 256 37.23 -17.31 8.34
CA ARG A 256 38.04 -16.16 8.80
C ARG A 256 38.17 -15.10 7.72
N CYS A 257 37.05 -14.74 7.10
CA CYS A 257 37.05 -13.81 5.97
C CYS A 257 37.70 -12.48 6.38
N GLY A 258 38.64 -12.01 5.57
CA GLY A 258 39.29 -10.73 5.78
C GLY A 258 38.26 -9.59 5.85
N PRO A 259 38.51 -8.57 6.69
CA PRO A 259 37.56 -7.48 6.90
C PRO A 259 37.23 -6.71 5.61
N ASP A 260 38.13 -6.70 4.62
CA ASP A 260 37.95 -5.97 3.36
C ASP A 260 36.94 -6.66 2.44
N VAL A 261 36.94 -8.00 2.43
CA VAL A 261 35.95 -8.80 1.68
C VAL A 261 34.57 -8.63 2.31
N GLN A 262 34.51 -8.57 3.65
CA GLN A 262 33.27 -8.30 4.36
C GLN A 262 32.74 -6.90 4.07
N LEU A 263 33.58 -5.87 4.08
CA LEU A 263 33.17 -4.50 3.78
C LEU A 263 32.50 -4.41 2.41
N ARG A 264 33.12 -4.98 1.36
CA ARG A 264 32.57 -4.98 0.00
C ARG A 264 31.21 -5.65 -0.08
N PHE A 265 31.10 -6.86 0.48
CA PHE A 265 29.83 -7.59 0.49
C PHE A 265 28.75 -6.86 1.28
N ASN A 266 29.08 -6.35 2.47
CA ASN A 266 28.14 -5.63 3.32
C ASN A 266 27.67 -4.33 2.64
N SER A 267 28.55 -3.59 1.95
CA SER A 267 28.17 -2.41 1.18
C SER A 267 27.18 -2.73 0.05
N ILE A 268 27.38 -3.83 -0.69
CA ILE A 268 26.45 -4.27 -1.75
C ILE A 268 25.09 -4.63 -1.14
N VAL A 269 25.09 -5.44 -0.08
CA VAL A 269 23.85 -5.88 0.57
C VAL A 269 23.08 -4.70 1.14
N ALA A 270 23.76 -3.75 1.80
CA ALA A 270 23.12 -2.58 2.37
C ALA A 270 22.42 -1.73 1.32
N ILE A 271 23.13 -1.42 0.23
CA ILE A 271 22.55 -0.64 -0.86
C ILE A 271 21.38 -1.39 -1.51
N ALA A 272 21.47 -2.70 -1.70
CA ALA A 272 20.34 -3.49 -2.18
C ALA A 272 19.15 -3.46 -1.21
N THR A 273 19.38 -3.59 0.11
CA THR A 273 18.29 -3.49 1.11
C THR A 273 17.71 -2.09 1.20
N THR A 274 18.50 -1.06 0.91
CA THR A 274 18.06 0.33 0.96
C THR A 274 17.32 0.75 -0.30
N GLY A 275 17.74 0.29 -1.49
CA GLY A 275 16.94 0.39 -2.71
C GLY A 275 15.61 -0.34 -2.57
N PHE A 276 15.62 -1.54 -1.96
CA PHE A 276 14.40 -2.27 -1.59
C PHE A 276 13.50 -1.42 -0.66
N ALA A 277 14.06 -0.90 0.44
CA ALA A 277 13.31 -0.11 1.41
C ALA A 277 12.76 1.19 0.82
N GLY A 278 13.54 1.86 -0.04
CA GLY A 278 13.13 3.09 -0.71
C GLY A 278 11.89 2.89 -1.56
N MET A 279 11.91 1.93 -2.49
CA MET A 279 10.75 1.62 -3.32
C MET A 279 9.57 1.08 -2.50
N ALA A 280 9.83 0.24 -1.50
CA ALA A 280 8.76 -0.32 -0.67
C ALA A 280 8.05 0.77 0.14
N LEU A 281 8.80 1.69 0.77
CA LEU A 281 8.24 2.82 1.50
C LEU A 281 7.51 3.81 0.58
N GLU A 282 8.04 4.08 -0.62
CA GLU A 282 7.37 4.93 -1.61
C GLU A 282 6.00 4.35 -2.01
N ILE A 283 5.92 3.05 -2.33
CA ILE A 283 4.65 2.39 -2.65
C ILE A 283 3.68 2.44 -1.47
N ILE A 284 4.16 2.18 -0.24
CA ILE A 284 3.34 2.27 0.97
C ILE A 284 2.80 3.70 1.14
N LEU A 285 3.61 4.73 0.91
CA LEU A 285 3.21 6.13 1.02
C LEU A 285 2.19 6.52 -0.06
N ILE A 286 2.40 6.12 -1.31
CA ILE A 286 1.43 6.35 -2.39
C ILE A 286 0.08 5.70 -2.03
N PHE A 287 0.11 4.44 -1.60
CA PHE A 287 -1.09 3.71 -1.22
C PHE A 287 -1.81 4.35 -0.01
N ALA A 288 -1.06 4.72 1.03
CA ALA A 288 -1.61 5.39 2.20
C ALA A 288 -2.24 6.74 1.83
N PHE A 289 -1.59 7.53 0.97
CA PHE A 289 -2.12 8.80 0.50
C PHE A 289 -3.47 8.62 -0.21
N GLN A 290 -3.56 7.65 -1.13
CA GLN A 290 -4.79 7.34 -1.88
C GLN A 290 -5.97 6.93 -0.99
N ASN A 291 -5.69 6.26 0.13
CA ASN A 291 -6.71 5.86 1.10
C ASN A 291 -7.12 7.02 2.03
N ILE A 292 -6.14 7.78 2.54
CA ILE A 292 -6.36 8.84 3.54
C ILE A 292 -6.99 10.07 2.92
N TYR A 293 -6.46 10.57 1.81
CA TYR A 293 -6.95 11.81 1.19
C TYR A 293 -7.92 11.54 0.06
N GLY A 294 -7.88 10.36 -0.55
CA GLY A 294 -8.51 10.15 -1.85
C GLY A 294 -7.52 10.44 -2.97
N TYR A 295 -7.97 10.35 -4.22
CA TYR A 295 -7.07 10.33 -5.37
C TYR A 295 -7.22 11.56 -6.27
N LEU A 296 -6.09 12.16 -6.63
CA LEU A 296 -5.97 13.10 -7.74
C LEU A 296 -4.74 12.67 -8.53
N TYR A 297 -4.86 12.49 -9.85
CA TYR A 297 -3.77 11.98 -10.70
C TYR A 297 -2.46 12.76 -10.52
N GLU A 298 -2.56 14.09 -10.42
CA GLU A 298 -1.42 15.01 -10.24
C GLU A 298 -0.67 14.76 -8.93
N ASN A 299 -1.36 14.31 -7.88
CA ASN A 299 -0.76 14.12 -6.56
C ASN A 299 0.24 12.95 -6.53
N ILE A 300 0.07 11.90 -7.35
CA ILE A 300 1.10 10.85 -7.46
C ILE A 300 2.38 11.43 -8.07
N GLY A 301 2.25 12.21 -9.15
CA GLY A 301 3.39 12.86 -9.78
C GLY A 301 4.13 13.76 -8.78
N LEU A 302 3.38 14.49 -7.96
CA LEU A 302 3.95 15.31 -6.89
C LEU A 302 4.64 14.48 -5.80
N ILE A 303 4.04 13.37 -5.34
CA ILE A 303 4.66 12.46 -4.36
C ILE A 303 6.00 11.94 -4.89
N ILE A 304 6.03 11.44 -6.12
CA ILE A 304 7.26 10.93 -6.75
C ILE A 304 8.30 12.07 -6.86
N ALA A 305 7.89 13.26 -7.30
CA ALA A 305 8.79 14.41 -7.42
C ALA A 305 9.38 14.83 -6.06
N VAL A 306 8.56 14.85 -5.01
CA VAL A 306 9.00 15.19 -3.64
C VAL A 306 9.93 14.11 -3.09
N PHE A 307 9.63 12.84 -3.32
CA PHE A 307 10.49 11.72 -2.93
C PHE A 307 11.85 11.80 -3.64
N MET A 308 11.87 11.99 -4.96
CA MET A 308 13.10 12.12 -5.77
C MET A 308 13.90 13.37 -5.39
N SER A 309 13.22 14.48 -5.09
CA SER A 309 13.87 15.69 -4.57
C SER A 309 14.52 15.42 -3.20
N GLY A 310 13.83 14.70 -2.32
CA GLY A 310 14.37 14.25 -1.04
C GLY A 310 15.60 13.36 -1.23
N LEU A 311 15.54 12.39 -2.13
CA LEU A 311 16.66 11.48 -2.46
C LEU A 311 17.87 12.25 -2.97
N ALA A 312 17.68 13.20 -3.88
CA ALA A 312 18.73 14.08 -4.37
C ALA A 312 19.34 14.95 -3.26
N LEU A 313 18.52 15.49 -2.36
CA LEU A 313 18.99 16.24 -1.19
C LEU A 313 19.81 15.36 -0.23
N GLY A 314 19.33 14.15 0.08
CA GLY A 314 20.04 13.18 0.91
C GLY A 314 21.41 12.80 0.32
N GLY A 315 21.44 12.47 -0.97
CA GLY A 315 22.68 12.18 -1.69
C GLY A 315 23.63 13.38 -1.73
N GLY A 316 23.10 14.59 -1.92
CA GLY A 316 23.85 15.84 -1.88
C GLY A 316 24.48 16.12 -0.50
N ILE A 317 23.74 15.91 0.58
CA ILE A 317 24.23 16.04 1.97
C ILE A 317 25.36 15.03 2.21
N SER A 318 25.13 13.77 1.84
CA SER A 318 26.10 12.69 1.99
C SER A 318 27.39 12.95 1.21
N ASN A 319 27.30 13.44 -0.03
CA ASN A 319 28.45 13.83 -0.84
C ASN A 319 29.21 15.03 -0.24
N ARG A 320 28.50 16.05 0.28
CA ARG A 320 29.14 17.17 0.99
C ARG A 320 29.91 16.70 2.22
N LEU A 321 29.35 15.77 3.01
CA LEU A 321 30.05 15.16 4.16
C LEU A 321 31.33 14.44 3.71
N ILE A 322 31.28 13.72 2.58
CA ILE A 322 32.41 13.02 1.99
C ILE A 322 33.53 14.00 1.61
N ILE A 323 33.20 15.08 0.90
CA ILE A 323 34.15 16.12 0.45
C ILE A 323 34.75 16.85 1.65
N GLN A 324 33.92 17.32 2.60
CA GLN A 324 34.38 18.08 3.76
C GLN A 324 35.27 17.27 4.71
N SER A 325 35.03 15.95 4.87
CA SER A 325 35.96 15.07 5.60
C SER A 325 37.32 14.93 4.93
N THR A 326 37.36 15.14 3.61
CA THR A 326 38.57 15.00 2.78
C THR A 326 39.34 16.32 2.77
N SER A 327 38.65 17.46 2.93
CA SER A 327 39.23 18.79 3.16
C SER A 327 39.57 19.13 4.63
N GLY A 328 39.40 18.21 5.59
CA GLY A 328 39.88 18.39 6.98
C GLY A 328 39.01 19.24 7.92
N ASN A 329 37.84 19.74 7.50
CA ASN A 329 37.09 20.77 8.25
C ASN A 329 36.02 20.27 9.25
N ILE A 330 35.75 18.95 9.33
CA ILE A 330 34.67 18.40 10.18
C ILE A 330 35.14 17.81 11.51
N LEU A 331 36.42 17.42 11.65
CA LEU A 331 36.91 16.79 12.89
C LEU A 331 36.81 17.69 14.13
N ASN A 332 36.65 19.01 13.98
CA ASN A 332 36.42 19.94 15.09
C ASN A 332 34.95 20.22 15.42
N LYS A 333 33.98 19.90 14.55
CA LYS A 333 32.57 20.29 14.72
C LYS A 333 31.64 19.17 15.22
N LEU A 334 32.05 17.91 15.10
CA LEU A 334 31.29 16.73 15.60
C LEU A 334 31.63 16.34 17.05
N ASN A 335 32.11 17.28 17.86
CA ASN A 335 32.45 17.09 19.29
C ASN A 335 31.24 16.84 20.23
N ILE A 336 30.06 16.50 19.69
CA ILE A 336 28.91 16.05 20.49
C ILE A 336 28.99 14.54 20.76
N MET A 337 29.67 13.76 19.90
CA MET A 337 29.78 12.30 20.05
C MET A 337 30.93 11.85 20.99
N GLN A 338 31.81 12.76 21.40
CA GLN A 338 32.91 12.44 22.31
C GLN A 338 32.45 12.37 23.78
N TYR A 339 31.26 12.91 24.09
CA TYR A 339 30.73 12.94 25.46
C TYR A 339 30.13 11.60 25.93
N PHE A 340 29.75 10.71 25.01
CA PHE A 340 29.08 9.46 25.36
C PHE A 340 30.03 8.25 25.53
N PHE A 341 31.27 8.31 25.05
CA PHE A 341 32.08 7.08 24.90
C PHE A 341 33.55 7.15 25.25
N ASP A 342 34.06 8.22 25.86
CA ASP A 342 35.49 8.30 26.17
C ASP A 342 35.78 8.59 27.65
N SER A 343 36.05 7.52 28.41
CA SER A 343 36.92 7.60 29.58
C SER A 343 38.17 6.77 29.29
N LYS A 344 39.31 7.46 29.37
CA LYS A 344 40.71 6.98 29.46
C LYS A 344 41.55 6.84 28.18
N THR A 345 42.33 7.91 28.01
CA THR A 345 43.81 7.99 27.83
C THR A 345 44.42 7.84 26.43
N ARG A 346 44.99 8.97 25.99
CA ARG A 346 45.98 9.19 24.91
C ARG A 346 47.21 8.29 25.02
N ASN A 347 47.79 7.91 23.87
CA ASN A 347 49.19 8.22 23.56
C ASN A 347 49.53 8.12 22.06
N HIS A 348 50.47 8.98 21.65
CA HIS A 348 50.91 9.29 20.29
C HIS A 348 51.68 8.16 19.57
N LYS A 349 51.30 7.89 18.31
CA LYS A 349 52.14 7.79 17.09
C LYS A 349 51.29 7.15 15.97
N GLU A 350 50.52 7.95 15.23
CA GLU A 350 49.75 7.43 14.08
C GLU A 350 50.59 7.55 12.80
N THR A 351 50.90 6.39 12.22
CA THR A 351 51.49 6.28 10.88
C THR A 351 50.42 6.54 9.81
N HIS A 352 50.78 6.86 8.56
CA HIS A 352 49.83 7.07 7.46
C HIS A 352 48.81 5.91 7.26
N ILE A 353 49.15 4.71 7.74
CA ILE A 353 48.29 3.50 7.71
C ILE A 353 47.20 3.57 8.79
N ASP A 354 47.50 4.11 9.98
CA ASP A 354 46.52 4.31 11.06
C ASP A 354 45.47 5.37 10.69
N PHE A 355 45.89 6.42 9.97
CA PHE A 355 44.99 7.50 9.55
C PHE A 355 43.92 7.02 8.54
N GLY A 356 44.30 6.11 7.64
CA GLY A 356 43.37 5.47 6.69
C GLY A 356 42.35 4.56 7.39
N ARG A 357 42.81 3.75 8.35
CA ARG A 357 41.98 2.85 9.15
C ARG A 357 40.99 3.60 10.05
N GLN A 358 41.45 4.70 10.67
CA GLN A 358 40.61 5.56 11.50
C GLN A 358 39.53 6.27 10.68
N LYS A 359 39.86 6.74 9.47
CA LYS A 359 38.89 7.35 8.55
C LYS A 359 37.83 6.35 8.11
N GLU A 360 38.20 5.12 7.84
CA GLU A 360 37.27 4.05 7.48
C GLU A 360 36.31 3.71 8.63
N MET A 361 36.82 3.55 9.85
CA MET A 361 35.98 3.28 11.03
C MET A 361 34.95 4.38 11.27
N ASN A 362 35.29 5.64 11.00
CA ASN A 362 34.34 6.75 11.10
C ASN A 362 33.22 6.66 10.05
N TRP A 363 33.52 6.24 8.83
CA TRP A 363 32.50 6.02 7.79
C TRP A 363 31.56 4.87 8.14
N ILE A 364 32.12 3.76 8.67
CA ILE A 364 31.32 2.63 9.14
C ILE A 364 30.36 3.08 10.27
N LYS A 365 30.83 3.90 11.22
CA LYS A 365 29.96 4.46 12.29
C LYS A 365 28.82 5.31 11.75
N ILE A 366 29.11 6.20 10.79
CA ILE A 366 28.10 7.06 10.17
C ILE A 366 27.07 6.20 9.43
N PHE A 367 27.53 5.17 8.72
CA PHE A 367 26.66 4.25 8.00
C PHE A 367 25.72 3.48 8.95
N ILE A 368 26.26 2.92 10.03
CA ILE A 368 25.49 2.25 11.10
C ILE A 368 24.42 3.18 11.68
N LEU A 369 24.75 4.46 11.88
CA LEU A 369 23.80 5.46 12.39
C LEU A 369 22.64 5.69 11.40
N ILE A 370 22.94 5.85 10.10
CA ILE A 370 21.95 6.06 9.06
C ILE A 370 21.02 4.85 8.96
N GLU A 371 21.56 3.64 8.88
CA GLU A 371 20.76 2.40 8.83
C GLU A 371 19.89 2.24 10.08
N SER A 372 20.42 2.57 11.26
CA SER A 372 19.64 2.53 12.52
C SER A 372 18.44 3.48 12.45
N VAL A 373 18.62 4.69 11.90
CA VAL A 373 17.53 5.65 11.71
C VAL A 373 16.50 5.12 10.72
N ILE A 374 16.91 4.49 9.62
CA ILE A 374 15.99 3.90 8.64
C ILE A 374 15.17 2.76 9.24
N VAL A 375 15.79 1.87 10.03
CA VAL A 375 15.09 0.78 10.73
C VAL A 375 14.06 1.33 11.71
N ILE A 376 14.45 2.33 12.52
CA ILE A 376 13.53 2.99 13.47
C ILE A 376 12.39 3.68 12.71
N PHE A 377 12.70 4.38 11.63
CA PHE A 377 11.72 5.07 10.80
C PHE A 377 10.71 4.10 10.19
N ALA A 378 11.17 2.97 9.65
CA ALA A 378 10.29 1.92 9.13
C ALA A 378 9.37 1.33 10.22
N CYS A 379 9.87 1.12 11.44
CA CYS A 379 9.07 0.64 12.56
C CYS A 379 8.02 1.66 13.04
N ILE A 380 8.33 2.95 12.98
CA ILE A 380 7.45 4.04 13.42
C ILE A 380 6.40 4.39 12.35
N MET A 381 6.71 4.16 11.07
CA MET A 381 5.87 4.53 9.93
C MET A 381 4.39 4.12 10.06
N PRO A 382 4.02 2.89 10.48
CA PRO A 382 2.61 2.52 10.61
C PRO A 382 1.84 3.40 11.59
N PHE A 383 2.47 3.78 12.71
CA PHE A 383 1.86 4.66 13.70
C PHE A 383 1.70 6.09 13.19
N VAL A 384 2.68 6.57 12.41
CA VAL A 384 2.60 7.88 11.76
C VAL A 384 1.43 7.91 10.77
N LEU A 385 1.30 6.88 9.94
CA LEU A 385 0.21 6.78 8.96
C LEU A 385 -1.18 6.68 9.62
N ASP A 386 -1.30 5.96 10.73
CA ASP A 386 -2.54 5.89 11.51
C ASP A 386 -2.94 7.26 12.07
N GLN A 387 -1.98 8.03 12.57
CA GLN A 387 -2.22 9.41 13.01
C GLN A 387 -2.71 10.30 11.85
N PHE A 388 -2.13 10.17 10.65
CA PHE A 388 -2.61 10.87 9.46
C PHE A 388 -4.03 10.48 9.07
N SER A 389 -4.43 9.21 9.26
CA SER A 389 -5.81 8.79 9.01
C SER A 389 -6.82 9.45 9.95
N SER A 390 -6.41 9.87 11.15
CA SER A 390 -7.28 10.54 12.13
C SER A 390 -7.35 12.06 11.94
N MET A 391 -6.37 12.65 11.26
CA MET A 391 -6.31 14.09 11.00
C MET A 391 -7.12 14.46 9.74
N LEU A 392 -7.94 15.50 9.85
CA LEU A 392 -8.74 16.06 8.75
C LEU A 392 -7.88 16.55 7.56
N ILE A 393 -8.56 16.64 6.41
CA ILE A 393 -8.16 16.90 5.01
C ILE A 393 -7.04 17.94 4.79
N ASP A 394 -6.81 18.89 5.71
CA ASP A 394 -5.80 19.96 5.57
C ASP A 394 -4.34 19.50 5.83
N SER A 395 -4.10 18.19 5.97
CA SER A 395 -2.76 17.63 6.27
C SER A 395 -1.97 17.13 5.06
N GLU A 396 -2.44 17.33 3.83
CA GLU A 396 -1.73 16.90 2.61
C GLU A 396 -0.28 17.41 2.56
N TYR A 397 -0.04 18.68 2.93
CA TYR A 397 1.31 19.25 3.01
C TYR A 397 2.20 18.54 4.03
N ARG A 398 1.65 18.17 5.20
CA ARG A 398 2.39 17.40 6.22
C ARG A 398 2.75 16.01 5.71
N PHE A 399 1.87 15.40 4.91
CA PHE A 399 2.15 14.12 4.27
C PHE A 399 3.30 14.25 3.24
N MET A 400 3.32 15.31 2.44
CA MET A 400 4.42 15.57 1.50
C MET A 400 5.77 15.77 2.21
N ILE A 401 5.78 16.38 3.40
CA ILE A 401 7.01 16.46 4.22
C ILE A 401 7.48 15.06 4.63
N LEU A 402 6.57 14.16 5.04
CA LEU A 402 6.92 12.78 5.36
C LEU A 402 7.53 12.04 4.16
N VAL A 403 6.97 12.23 2.97
CA VAL A 403 7.52 11.69 1.71
C VAL A 403 8.93 12.21 1.46
N GLY A 404 9.14 13.53 1.60
CA GLY A 404 10.46 14.15 1.44
C GLY A 404 11.49 13.63 2.45
N ILE A 405 11.11 13.48 3.72
CA ILE A 405 11.97 12.89 4.77
C ILE A 405 12.37 11.46 4.40
N THR A 406 11.41 10.66 3.92
CA THR A 406 11.67 9.29 3.46
C THR A 406 12.72 9.27 2.35
N GLY A 407 12.55 10.14 1.34
CA GLY A 407 13.52 10.29 0.25
C GLY A 407 14.91 10.70 0.76
N VAL A 408 14.99 11.68 1.67
CA VAL A 408 16.28 12.11 2.25
C VAL A 408 16.99 10.97 2.97
N LEU A 409 16.27 10.19 3.78
CA LEU A 409 16.86 9.07 4.53
C LEU A 409 17.47 8.02 3.60
N VAL A 410 16.73 7.63 2.55
CA VAL A 410 17.21 6.67 1.53
C VAL A 410 18.40 7.25 0.76
N GLY A 411 18.33 8.53 0.36
CA GLY A 411 19.38 9.18 -0.42
C GLY A 411 20.70 9.38 0.33
N LEU A 412 20.69 9.45 1.67
CA LEU A 412 21.91 9.62 2.47
C LEU A 412 22.87 8.43 2.33
N GLU A 413 22.34 7.22 2.10
CA GLU A 413 23.09 5.99 2.19
C GLU A 413 23.94 5.70 0.95
N PHE A 414 23.41 6.01 -0.24
CA PHE A 414 24.03 5.65 -1.51
C PHE A 414 25.47 6.17 -1.68
N PRO A 415 25.79 7.47 -1.44
CA PRO A 415 27.17 7.95 -1.60
C PRO A 415 28.14 7.40 -0.56
N ILE A 416 27.68 7.16 0.68
CA ILE A 416 28.54 6.60 1.74
C ILE A 416 28.83 5.12 1.46
N GLY A 417 27.81 4.35 1.04
CA GLY A 417 27.96 2.95 0.64
C GLY A 417 28.95 2.80 -0.52
N GLY A 418 28.82 3.64 -1.54
CA GLY A 418 29.75 3.69 -2.67
C GLY A 418 31.18 4.03 -2.26
N LYS A 419 31.36 4.97 -1.32
CA LYS A 419 32.69 5.31 -0.78
C LYS A 419 33.31 4.15 0.00
N LEU A 420 32.54 3.48 0.86
CA LEU A 420 33.01 2.33 1.64
C LEU A 420 33.47 1.19 0.71
N TYR A 421 32.73 0.95 -0.38
CA TYR A 421 33.13 -0.03 -1.39
C TYR A 421 34.41 0.37 -2.14
N LEU A 422 34.52 1.65 -2.53
CA LEU A 422 35.67 2.18 -3.29
C LEU A 422 36.99 2.10 -2.52
N MET A 423 36.98 2.27 -1.19
CA MET A 423 38.18 2.35 -0.37
C MET A 423 39.11 1.14 -0.48
N HIS A 424 38.63 -0.03 -0.94
CA HIS A 424 39.43 -1.24 -1.11
C HIS A 424 39.42 -1.72 -2.57
N LYS A 425 40.43 -1.29 -3.35
CA LYS A 425 40.78 -1.76 -4.72
C LYS A 425 39.64 -1.74 -5.75
N GLY A 426 38.68 -0.83 -5.64
CA GLY A 426 37.65 -0.63 -6.67
C GLY A 426 38.13 0.37 -7.73
N GLU A 427 38.02 0.03 -9.01
CA GLU A 427 37.98 1.07 -10.04
C GLU A 427 36.69 1.87 -9.86
N LEU A 428 36.76 3.20 -10.07
CA LEU A 428 35.61 4.10 -9.90
C LEU A 428 34.41 3.65 -10.74
N GLY A 429 34.64 3.27 -12.00
CA GLY A 429 33.58 2.81 -12.92
C GLY A 429 32.93 1.51 -12.47
N VAL A 430 33.73 0.50 -12.10
CA VAL A 430 33.21 -0.80 -11.61
C VAL A 430 32.45 -0.63 -10.30
N THR A 431 32.95 0.23 -9.40
CA THR A 431 32.28 0.55 -8.14
C THR A 431 30.92 1.18 -8.40
N ALA A 432 30.88 2.23 -9.21
CA ALA A 432 29.62 2.90 -9.55
C ALA A 432 28.61 1.93 -10.16
N GLY A 433 29.01 1.13 -11.16
CA GLY A 433 28.10 0.16 -11.79
C GLY A 433 27.64 -0.97 -10.86
N THR A 434 28.50 -1.46 -9.96
CA THR A 434 28.12 -2.53 -9.01
C THR A 434 27.13 -2.02 -7.96
N ILE A 435 27.35 -0.80 -7.48
CA ILE A 435 26.51 -0.17 -6.45
C ILE A 435 25.15 0.24 -7.04
N ASP A 436 25.15 0.82 -8.24
CA ASP A 436 23.94 1.19 -8.97
C ASP A 436 23.08 -0.03 -9.34
N SER A 437 23.71 -1.11 -9.82
CA SER A 437 22.98 -2.36 -10.10
C SER A 437 22.41 -3.02 -8.84
N ALA A 438 23.12 -2.95 -7.71
CA ALA A 438 22.61 -3.44 -6.43
C ALA A 438 21.37 -2.67 -5.97
N ASP A 439 21.41 -1.34 -6.08
CA ASP A 439 20.27 -0.46 -5.75
C ASP A 439 19.05 -0.78 -6.63
N HIS A 440 19.23 -0.82 -7.95
CA HIS A 440 18.16 -1.14 -8.89
C HIS A 440 17.59 -2.55 -8.71
N ALA A 441 18.43 -3.55 -8.42
CA ALA A 441 17.96 -4.90 -8.14
C ALA A 441 17.13 -4.94 -6.85
N GLY A 442 17.60 -4.26 -5.80
CA GLY A 442 16.87 -4.09 -4.55
C GLY A 442 15.52 -3.40 -4.76
N ALA A 443 15.53 -2.27 -5.46
CA ALA A 443 14.37 -1.48 -5.81
C ALA A 443 13.33 -2.27 -6.61
N PHE A 444 13.75 -3.04 -7.61
CA PHE A 444 12.86 -3.91 -8.40
C PHE A 444 12.17 -4.97 -7.54
N ILE A 445 12.93 -5.67 -6.70
CA ILE A 445 12.39 -6.68 -5.77
C ILE A 445 11.45 -5.99 -4.76
N GLY A 446 11.84 -4.83 -4.23
CA GLY A 446 11.04 -4.00 -3.34
C GLY A 446 9.69 -3.64 -3.93
N ALA A 447 9.68 -3.15 -5.15
CA ALA A 447 8.47 -2.76 -5.85
C ALA A 447 7.52 -3.94 -6.08
N LEU A 448 8.07 -5.05 -6.60
CA LEU A 448 7.30 -6.24 -6.94
C LEU A 448 6.67 -6.89 -5.70
N PHE A 449 7.48 -7.18 -4.68
CA PHE A 449 6.99 -7.89 -3.49
C PHE A 449 6.08 -7.02 -2.64
N THR A 450 6.37 -5.72 -2.49
CA THR A 450 5.56 -4.84 -1.65
C THR A 450 4.16 -4.66 -2.21
N GLY A 451 4.04 -4.34 -3.50
CA GLY A 451 2.74 -4.10 -4.15
C GLY A 451 1.91 -5.37 -4.37
N VAL A 452 2.55 -6.51 -4.67
CA VAL A 452 1.82 -7.75 -5.03
C VAL A 452 1.59 -8.67 -3.84
N ILE A 453 2.52 -8.74 -2.89
CA ILE A 453 2.55 -9.78 -1.84
C ILE A 453 2.44 -9.19 -0.44
N PHE A 454 3.23 -8.17 -0.08
CA PHE A 454 3.32 -7.73 1.32
C PHE A 454 2.12 -6.89 1.78
N ILE A 455 1.74 -5.86 1.02
CA ILE A 455 0.57 -5.03 1.34
C ILE A 455 -0.74 -5.83 1.43
N PRO A 456 -1.11 -6.71 0.49
CA PRO A 456 -2.40 -7.42 0.58
C PRO A 456 -2.42 -8.49 1.68
N LEU A 457 -1.30 -9.20 1.88
CA LEU A 457 -1.27 -10.32 2.82
C LEU A 457 -1.05 -9.86 4.25
N PHE A 458 -0.09 -8.95 4.46
CA PHE A 458 0.37 -8.53 5.77
C PHE A 458 -0.06 -7.10 6.14
N GLY A 459 -0.62 -6.36 5.18
CA GLY A 459 -0.97 -4.96 5.37
C GLY A 459 0.25 -4.04 5.36
N ILE A 460 -0.03 -2.76 5.57
CA ILE A 460 0.99 -1.71 5.68
C ILE A 460 1.95 -2.02 6.83
N SER A 461 1.42 -2.34 8.02
CA SER A 461 2.23 -2.60 9.22
C SER A 461 3.16 -3.81 9.05
N GLY A 462 2.66 -4.91 8.50
CA GLY A 462 3.49 -6.10 8.25
C GLY A 462 4.56 -5.85 7.19
N SER A 463 4.25 -5.07 6.16
CA SER A 463 5.22 -4.66 5.13
C SER A 463 6.36 -3.83 5.74
N CYS A 464 6.03 -2.87 6.60
CA CYS A 464 7.02 -2.08 7.35
C CYS A 464 7.94 -2.95 8.24
N ILE A 465 7.41 -4.00 8.87
CA ILE A 465 8.22 -4.94 9.67
C ILE A 465 9.20 -5.72 8.79
N ILE A 466 8.78 -6.16 7.60
CA ILE A 466 9.66 -6.86 6.66
C ILE A 466 10.80 -5.94 6.19
N ILE A 467 10.48 -4.68 5.84
CA ILE A 467 11.47 -3.66 5.46
C ILE A 467 12.46 -3.45 6.62
N ALA A 468 11.95 -3.23 7.84
CA ALA A 468 12.78 -3.04 9.02
C ALA A 468 13.69 -4.25 9.29
N ALA A 469 13.22 -5.48 9.09
CA ALA A 469 14.01 -6.69 9.28
C ALA A 469 15.13 -6.84 8.24
N LEU A 470 14.88 -6.48 6.98
CA LEU A 470 15.90 -6.48 5.92
C LEU A 470 16.99 -5.43 6.16
N ASN A 471 16.63 -4.22 6.58
CA ASN A 471 17.61 -3.20 6.92
C ASN A 471 18.34 -3.51 8.24
N LEU A 472 17.67 -4.13 9.21
CA LEU A 472 18.30 -4.62 10.44
C LEU A 472 19.36 -5.70 10.15
N MET A 473 19.11 -6.58 9.17
CA MET A 473 20.10 -7.55 8.72
C MET A 473 21.39 -6.85 8.25
N SER A 474 21.26 -5.82 7.42
CA SER A 474 22.42 -5.05 6.95
C SER A 474 23.16 -4.34 8.11
N LEU A 475 22.40 -3.73 9.02
CA LEU A 475 22.92 -3.10 10.23
C LEU A 475 23.72 -4.07 11.09
N LEU A 476 23.24 -5.29 11.28
CA LEU A 476 23.95 -6.33 12.04
C LEU A 476 25.26 -6.74 11.37
N PHE A 477 25.32 -6.76 10.03
CA PHE A 477 26.55 -7.06 9.31
C PHE A 477 27.62 -5.97 9.49
N PHE A 478 27.22 -4.69 9.46
CA PHE A 478 28.14 -3.58 9.73
C PHE A 478 28.57 -3.51 11.21
N LEU A 479 27.67 -3.79 12.15
CA LEU A 479 28.02 -3.87 13.58
C LEU A 479 29.04 -4.98 13.86
N HIS A 480 28.87 -6.15 13.24
CA HIS A 480 29.84 -7.24 13.35
C HIS A 480 31.20 -6.86 12.79
N LEU A 481 31.24 -6.27 11.59
CA LEU A 481 32.47 -5.79 10.97
C LEU A 481 33.18 -4.73 11.83
N TYR A 482 32.42 -3.80 12.40
CA TYR A 482 32.94 -2.77 13.31
C TYR A 482 33.58 -3.38 14.57
N CYS A 483 32.90 -4.34 15.19
CA CYS A 483 33.43 -5.07 16.36
C CYS A 483 34.70 -5.86 16.04
N GLN A 484 34.78 -6.47 14.85
CA GLN A 484 35.98 -7.20 14.42
C GLN A 484 37.16 -6.23 14.16
N LYS A 485 36.92 -5.11 13.46
CA LYS A 485 37.96 -4.11 13.18
C LYS A 485 38.48 -3.38 14.42
N ARG A 486 37.69 -3.31 15.50
CA ARG A 486 38.10 -2.74 16.80
C ARG A 486 38.96 -3.69 17.64
N LYS A 487 38.81 -5.01 17.46
CA LYS A 487 39.56 -6.03 18.21
C LYS A 487 40.92 -6.35 17.60
N ASN A 488 41.02 -6.31 16.27
CA ASN A 488 42.28 -6.30 15.52
C ASN A 488 42.88 -4.90 15.48
#